data_AF-C6HTA0-F1
#
_entry.id   AF-C6HTA0-F1
#
_cell.length_a   1.000
_cell.length_b   1.000
_cell.length_c   1.000
_cell.angle_alpha   90.00
_cell.angle_beta   90.00
_cell.angle_gamma   90.00
#
_symmetry.space_group_name_H-M   'P 1'
#
loop_
_entity.id
_entity.type
_entity.pdbx_description
1 polymer ?
#
loop_
_entity_poly.entity_id
_entity_poly.type
_entity_poly.pdbx_seq_one_letter_code
_entity_poly.pdbx_strand_id
1 'polypeptide(L)'
;MRSTMRMISSYSRTIILAVVQATNDIATQPIIQRARHFDRAGERTVGIITKPDLINKGTEGRIALLTNNLDSTRLKHGFFLLKNPSPQQLEEGISLSERKRQEADFFRSPPWREHGIDLSRVGVDRLQPFLQSLLGDHIERELPKVCAEVRLLLDKTKIQLQDLGQERSTVSEQRFFLSKLSMDFVGLTQAALDGTYQHIASDFFGYDENGISRNRFRGQIHTLNSLFADYMRDKSQKRKMGRVPIDDLFESSADSEEGRAKEDKYDHSSDADEPFYMNETEFDRWIKKEYSGIGVTRQLQQRTSYGTLP
;
A
#
# COMPACT_ATOMS: atom_id res chain seq x y z
N MET A 1 3.64 24.06 23.67
CA MET A 1 3.96 22.75 24.28
C MET A 1 3.36 21.53 23.56
N ARG A 2 2.10 21.52 23.09
CA ARG A 2 1.52 20.32 22.42
C ARG A 2 2.20 19.96 21.08
N SER A 3 2.66 20.96 20.31
CA SER A 3 3.31 20.74 18.99
C SER A 3 4.73 20.17 19.09
N THR A 4 5.58 20.76 19.95
CA THR A 4 6.95 20.27 20.21
C THR A 4 6.97 18.85 20.78
N MET A 5 5.92 18.45 21.50
CA MET A 5 5.83 17.13 22.10
C MET A 5 5.37 16.03 21.14
N ARG A 6 4.60 16.36 20.09
CA ARG A 6 4.38 15.43 18.96
C ARG A 6 5.67 15.15 18.21
N MET A 7 6.54 16.15 18.10
CA MET A 7 7.85 15.99 17.47
C MET A 7 8.70 14.95 18.23
N ILE A 8 8.74 15.03 19.56
CA ILE A 8 9.45 14.04 20.41
C ILE A 8 8.83 12.63 20.30
N SER A 9 7.51 12.54 20.10
CA SER A 9 6.81 11.26 19.87
C SER A 9 7.16 10.61 18.54
N SER A 10 7.42 11.38 17.49
CA SER A 10 7.65 10.84 16.15
C SER A 10 9.06 10.26 15.97
N TYR A 11 10.02 10.67 16.79
CA TYR A 11 11.40 10.21 16.70
C TYR A 11 11.70 9.15 17.78
N SER A 12 11.63 7.87 17.37
CA SER A 12 12.12 6.74 18.18
C SER A 12 13.58 6.90 18.61
N ARG A 13 14.33 7.74 17.88
CA ARG A 13 15.76 8.03 18.05
C ARG A 13 16.07 9.16 19.04
N THR A 14 15.10 9.61 19.85
CA THR A 14 15.33 10.70 20.82
C THR A 14 15.47 10.16 22.24
N ILE A 15 16.51 10.61 22.95
CA ILE A 15 16.66 10.41 24.41
C ILE A 15 15.76 11.40 25.14
N ILE A 16 14.97 10.91 26.09
CA ILE A 16 14.03 11.69 26.89
C ILE A 16 14.69 12.02 28.24
N LEU A 17 14.88 13.30 28.51
CA LEU A 17 15.31 13.79 29.82
C LEU A 17 14.09 14.28 30.60
N ALA A 18 13.63 13.50 31.56
CA ALA A 18 12.47 13.82 32.40
C ALA A 18 12.92 14.59 33.64
N VAL A 19 12.90 15.93 33.55
CA VAL A 19 13.25 16.81 34.67
C VAL A 19 12.05 17.02 35.58
N VAL A 20 12.21 16.71 36.86
CA VAL A 20 11.17 16.77 37.89
C VAL A 20 11.70 17.51 39.12
N GLN A 21 10.81 18.17 39.86
CA GLN A 21 11.16 18.78 41.15
C GLN A 21 10.97 17.76 42.28
N ALA A 22 11.87 17.79 43.26
CA ALA A 22 11.86 16.87 44.41
C ALA A 22 10.67 17.09 45.36
N THR A 23 10.06 18.29 45.36
CA THR A 23 8.92 18.63 46.22
C THR A 23 7.62 17.92 45.85
N ASN A 24 7.48 17.57 44.57
CA ASN A 24 6.25 17.01 44.04
C ASN A 24 6.34 15.49 43.98
N ASP A 25 5.20 14.82 44.05
CA ASP A 25 5.15 13.38 43.81
C ASP A 25 5.56 13.06 42.37
N ILE A 26 6.73 12.45 42.21
CA ILE A 26 7.33 12.18 40.90
C ILE A 26 6.47 11.21 40.07
N ALA A 27 5.71 10.31 40.72
CA ALA A 27 4.82 9.37 40.03
C ALA A 27 3.64 10.06 39.33
N THR A 28 3.17 11.17 39.89
CA THR A 28 2.01 11.91 39.37
C THR A 28 2.40 12.97 38.34
N GLN A 29 3.70 13.22 38.14
CA GLN A 29 4.14 14.28 37.23
C GLN A 29 3.79 13.93 35.77
N PRO A 30 3.16 14.87 35.03
CA PRO A 30 2.76 14.65 33.64
C PRO A 30 3.93 14.25 32.73
N ILE A 31 5.15 14.71 33.03
CA ILE A 31 6.33 14.39 32.23
C ILE A 31 6.72 12.91 32.35
N ILE A 32 6.61 12.31 33.54
CA ILE A 32 6.90 10.88 33.78
C ILE A 32 5.83 10.01 33.15
N GLN A 33 4.56 10.36 33.30
CA GLN A 33 3.45 9.64 32.65
C GLN A 33 3.57 9.66 31.13
N ARG A 34 3.94 10.82 30.56
CA ARG A 34 4.16 10.97 29.12
C ARG A 34 5.41 10.22 28.65
N ALA A 35 6.51 10.28 29.40
CA ALA A 35 7.70 9.51 29.07
C ALA A 35 7.37 8.01 29.03
N ARG A 36 6.64 7.47 30.02
CA ARG A 36 6.15 6.09 30.02
C ARG A 36 5.20 5.76 28.87
N HIS A 37 4.40 6.72 28.41
CA HIS A 37 3.52 6.51 27.25
C HIS A 37 4.33 6.28 25.96
N PHE A 38 5.41 7.04 25.76
CA PHE A 38 6.26 6.96 24.56
C PHE A 38 7.46 6.00 24.70
N ASP A 39 7.81 5.60 25.91
CA ASP A 39 8.91 4.71 26.25
C ASP A 39 8.48 3.81 27.42
N ARG A 40 7.64 2.81 27.12
CA ARG A 40 7.10 1.89 28.13
C ARG A 40 8.18 1.07 28.83
N ALA A 41 9.25 0.73 28.10
CA ALA A 41 10.38 -0.03 28.63
C ALA A 41 11.40 0.86 29.37
N GLY A 42 11.28 2.19 29.26
CA GLY A 42 12.17 3.14 29.93
C GLY A 42 13.61 3.12 29.39
N GLU A 43 13.83 2.62 28.17
CA GLU A 43 15.17 2.38 27.62
C GLU A 43 15.84 3.64 27.06
N ARG A 44 15.09 4.71 26.89
CA ARG A 44 15.59 5.99 26.37
C ARG A 44 15.23 7.16 27.28
N THR A 45 14.71 6.87 28.47
CA THR A 45 14.28 7.88 29.44
C THR A 45 15.24 7.93 30.63
N VAL A 46 15.78 9.12 30.90
CA VAL A 46 16.58 9.41 32.09
C VAL A 46 15.80 10.36 32.99
N GLY A 47 15.63 10.00 34.26
CA GLY A 47 15.01 10.87 35.25
C GLY A 47 16.03 11.84 35.86
N ILE A 48 15.66 13.11 36.00
CA ILE A 48 16.48 14.13 36.66
C ILE A 48 15.63 14.82 37.71
N ILE A 49 16.00 14.66 38.97
CA ILE A 49 15.34 15.27 40.11
C ILE A 49 16.12 16.53 40.49
N THR A 50 15.41 17.64 40.61
CA THR A 50 15.97 18.97 40.88
C THR A 50 15.33 19.60 42.11
N LYS A 51 15.97 20.65 42.62
CA LYS A 51 15.55 21.40 43.81
C LYS A 51 15.33 20.53 45.06
N PRO A 52 16.32 19.67 45.43
CA PRO A 52 16.25 18.85 46.63
C PRO A 52 16.28 19.69 47.92
N ASP A 53 16.67 20.96 47.83
CA ASP A 53 16.71 21.92 48.92
C ASP A 53 15.32 22.40 49.39
N LEU A 54 14.29 22.26 48.55
CA LEU A 54 12.93 22.74 48.84
C LEU A 54 12.03 21.68 49.50
N ILE A 55 12.53 20.46 49.72
CA ILE A 55 11.72 19.39 50.31
C ILE A 55 11.57 19.58 51.83
N ASN A 56 10.47 19.11 52.37
CA ASN A 56 10.25 19.10 53.82
C ASN A 56 11.19 18.09 54.49
N LYS A 57 11.81 18.51 55.60
CA LYS A 57 12.65 17.63 56.43
C LYS A 57 11.89 16.36 56.82
N GLY A 58 12.51 15.20 56.61
CA GLY A 58 11.93 13.87 56.78
C GLY A 58 11.44 13.22 55.48
N THR A 59 11.46 13.92 54.34
CA THR A 59 11.04 13.38 53.03
C THR A 59 12.23 12.88 52.19
N GLU A 60 13.46 13.13 52.64
CA GLU A 60 14.72 12.74 52.00
C GLU A 60 14.77 11.24 51.70
N GLY A 61 14.29 10.41 52.63
CA GLY A 61 14.26 8.96 52.45
C GLY A 61 13.43 8.50 51.24
N ARG A 62 12.32 9.17 50.94
CA ARG A 62 11.50 8.86 49.76
C ARG A 62 12.26 9.17 48.46
N ILE A 63 12.96 10.30 48.42
CA ILE A 63 13.76 10.70 47.26
C ILE A 63 14.95 9.74 47.09
N ALA A 64 15.60 9.33 48.18
CA ALA A 64 16.69 8.36 48.15
C ALA A 64 16.23 7.00 47.58
N LEU A 65 15.06 6.50 47.97
CA LEU A 65 14.48 5.27 47.40
C LEU A 65 14.26 5.37 45.89
N LEU A 66 13.80 6.54 45.41
CA LEU A 66 13.60 6.77 43.99
C LEU A 66 14.92 6.85 43.21
N THR A 67 15.92 7.57 43.73
CA THR A 67 17.27 7.63 43.14
C THR A 67 17.91 6.25 43.05
N ASN A 68 17.66 5.40 44.05
CA ASN A 68 18.12 4.01 44.08
C ASN A 68 17.27 3.07 43.19
N ASN A 69 16.30 3.61 42.44
CA ASN A 69 15.40 2.87 41.54
C ASN A 69 14.57 1.77 42.24
N LEU A 70 14.33 1.93 43.54
CA LEU A 70 13.59 0.96 44.36
C LEU A 70 12.08 1.23 44.39
N ASP A 71 11.66 2.43 43.99
CA ASP A 71 10.26 2.84 43.91
C ASP A 71 9.51 2.17 42.72
N SER A 72 8.18 2.28 42.71
CA SER A 72 7.25 1.85 41.66
C SER A 72 7.48 2.54 40.30
N THR A 73 8.15 3.68 40.31
CA THR A 73 8.43 4.55 39.16
C THR A 73 9.76 4.21 38.47
N ARG A 74 10.08 2.93 38.31
CA ARG A 74 11.38 2.50 37.75
C ARG A 74 11.64 3.00 36.33
N LEU A 75 12.87 3.43 36.09
CA LEU A 75 13.42 3.75 34.76
C LEU A 75 14.69 2.91 34.54
N LYS A 76 14.96 2.47 33.31
CA LYS A 76 16.14 1.64 33.01
C LYS A 76 17.45 2.38 33.28
N HIS A 77 17.48 3.68 33.00
CA HIS A 77 18.62 4.57 33.30
C HIS A 77 18.58 5.18 34.71
N GLY A 78 17.52 4.92 35.48
CA GLY A 78 17.34 5.45 36.83
C GLY A 78 17.09 6.95 36.89
N PHE A 79 17.29 7.51 38.10
CA PHE A 79 17.14 8.93 38.39
C PHE A 79 18.46 9.51 38.87
N PHE A 80 18.76 10.72 38.42
CA PHE A 80 19.85 11.53 38.96
C PHE A 80 19.31 12.64 39.85
N LEU A 81 20.00 12.94 40.94
CA LEU A 81 19.64 14.03 41.84
C LEU A 81 20.63 15.19 41.69
N LEU A 82 20.11 16.40 41.48
CA LEU A 82 20.90 17.60 41.24
C LEU A 82 20.46 18.76 42.14
N LYS A 83 21.42 19.50 42.67
CA LYS A 83 21.18 20.78 43.34
C LYS A 83 21.57 21.91 42.39
N ASN A 84 20.59 22.76 42.08
CA ASN A 84 20.84 23.96 41.29
C ASN A 84 21.21 25.13 42.20
N PRO A 85 22.03 26.10 41.73
CA PRO A 85 22.26 27.35 42.45
C PRO A 85 20.95 28.07 42.73
N SER A 86 20.87 28.73 43.88
CA SER A 86 19.73 29.60 44.18
C SER A 86 19.78 30.86 43.29
N PRO A 87 18.64 31.56 43.09
CA PRO A 87 18.63 32.82 42.34
C PRO A 87 19.64 33.84 42.90
N GLN A 88 19.77 33.93 44.22
CA GLN A 88 20.73 34.81 44.89
C GLN A 88 22.19 34.43 44.55
N GLN A 89 22.53 33.14 44.60
CA GLN A 89 23.88 32.68 44.24
C GLN A 89 24.21 32.94 42.76
N LEU A 90 23.19 32.97 41.91
CA LEU A 90 23.34 33.32 40.51
C LEU A 90 23.59 34.82 40.32
N GLU A 91 22.92 35.68 41.07
CA GLU A 91 23.17 37.13 41.12
C GLU A 91 24.58 37.45 41.65
N GLU A 92 25.05 36.70 42.64
CA GLU A 92 26.40 36.82 43.21
C GLU A 92 27.51 36.24 42.30
N GLY A 93 27.15 35.60 41.17
CA GLY A 93 28.11 35.11 40.18
C GLY A 93 28.90 33.87 40.64
N ILE A 94 28.23 32.89 41.25
CA ILE A 94 28.88 31.65 41.71
C ILE A 94 29.67 30.94 40.60
N SER A 95 30.92 30.56 40.92
CA SER A 95 31.77 29.82 39.98
C SER A 95 31.32 28.36 39.83
N LEU A 96 31.66 27.73 38.70
CA LEU A 96 31.31 26.33 38.44
C LEU A 96 31.94 25.37 39.44
N SER A 97 33.18 25.63 39.88
CA SER A 97 33.88 24.82 40.88
C SER A 97 33.22 24.92 42.24
N GLU A 98 32.83 26.14 42.65
CA GLU A 98 32.15 26.37 43.93
C GLU A 98 30.74 25.75 43.92
N ARG A 99 30.02 25.84 42.80
CA ARG A 99 28.73 25.13 42.61
C ARG A 99 28.87 23.62 42.83
N LYS A 100 29.86 22.99 42.18
CA LYS A 100 30.09 21.54 42.30
C LYS A 100 30.41 21.13 43.73
N ARG A 101 31.26 21.92 44.40
CA ARG A 101 31.60 21.70 45.81
C ARG A 101 30.38 21.81 46.71
N GLN A 102 29.58 22.87 46.58
CA GLN A 102 28.37 23.05 47.38
C GLN A 102 27.32 21.98 47.13
N GLU A 103 27.23 21.47 45.90
CA GLU A 103 26.37 20.33 45.55
C GLU A 103 26.85 19.06 46.26
N ALA A 104 28.15 18.74 46.16
CA ALA A 104 28.73 17.58 46.83
C ALA A 104 28.59 17.65 48.36
N ASP A 105 28.83 18.82 48.96
CA ASP A 105 28.71 19.03 50.41
C ASP A 105 27.25 18.90 50.87
N PHE A 106 26.28 19.39 50.08
CA PHE A 106 24.86 19.25 50.39
C PHE A 106 24.42 17.78 50.47
N PHE A 107 24.80 16.97 49.48
CA PHE A 107 24.43 15.55 49.45
C PHE A 107 25.24 14.66 50.40
N ARG A 108 26.36 15.17 50.93
CA ARG A 108 27.12 14.53 52.01
C ARG A 108 26.57 14.83 53.41
N SER A 109 25.63 15.78 53.52
CA SER A 109 25.05 16.13 54.81
C SER A 109 24.25 14.96 55.44
N PRO A 110 24.11 14.92 56.78
CA PRO A 110 23.54 13.77 57.49
C PRO A 110 22.17 13.29 56.97
N PRO A 111 21.18 14.17 56.67
CA PRO A 111 19.87 13.74 56.18
C PRO A 111 19.95 12.88 54.91
N TRP A 112 20.85 13.22 53.98
CA TRP A 112 20.99 12.49 52.72
C TRP A 112 21.83 11.21 52.87
N ARG A 113 22.90 11.29 53.66
CA ARG A 113 23.83 10.17 53.88
C ARG A 113 23.19 9.06 54.70
N GLU A 114 22.42 9.39 55.73
CA GLU A 114 21.74 8.42 56.60
C GLU A 114 20.68 7.61 55.85
N HIS A 115 20.06 8.19 54.82
CA HIS A 115 19.09 7.51 53.96
C HIS A 115 19.71 6.71 52.80
N GLY A 116 21.05 6.57 52.75
CA GLY A 116 21.72 5.67 51.80
C GLY A 116 21.58 6.07 50.34
N ILE A 117 21.68 7.38 50.05
CA ILE A 117 21.66 7.86 48.66
C ILE A 117 22.86 7.33 47.85
N ASP A 118 22.61 6.84 46.64
CA ASP A 118 23.67 6.45 45.72
C ASP A 118 24.43 7.68 45.18
N LEU A 119 25.61 7.93 45.73
CA LEU A 119 26.49 9.03 45.33
C LEU A 119 26.96 8.94 43.87
N SER A 120 26.84 7.79 43.20
CA SER A 120 27.15 7.65 41.77
C SER A 120 26.08 8.29 40.88
N ARG A 121 24.87 8.53 41.41
CA ARG A 121 23.72 9.13 40.72
C ARG A 121 23.45 10.57 41.16
N VAL A 122 24.40 11.19 41.84
CA VAL A 122 24.24 12.49 42.46
C VAL A 122 25.22 13.49 41.85
N GLY A 123 24.70 14.66 41.53
CA GLY A 123 25.45 15.83 41.10
C GLY A 123 25.81 15.85 39.61
N VAL A 124 26.22 17.04 39.17
CA VAL A 124 26.51 17.32 37.76
C VAL A 124 27.73 16.53 37.27
N ASP A 125 28.73 16.33 38.13
CA ASP A 125 29.96 15.61 37.80
C ASP A 125 29.73 14.13 37.45
N ARG A 126 28.64 13.54 37.94
CA ARG A 126 28.25 12.17 37.58
C ARG A 126 27.27 12.12 36.42
N LEU A 127 26.36 13.08 36.36
CA LEU A 127 25.38 13.16 35.28
C LEU A 127 26.03 13.44 33.92
N GLN A 128 27.00 14.35 33.87
CA GLN A 128 27.64 14.75 32.61
C GLN A 128 28.30 13.57 31.85
N PRO A 129 29.23 12.80 32.45
CA PRO A 129 29.86 11.66 31.76
C PRO A 129 28.84 10.56 31.43
N PHE A 130 27.82 10.37 32.27
CA PHE A 130 26.75 9.42 31.98
C PHE A 130 25.95 9.82 30.72
N LEU A 131 25.54 11.08 30.61
CA LEU A 131 24.82 11.57 29.44
C LEU A 131 25.70 11.54 28.18
N GLN A 132 27.00 11.81 28.30
CA GLN A 132 27.94 11.71 27.19
C GLN A 132 28.05 10.28 26.66
N SER A 133 28.24 9.30 27.55
CA SER A 133 28.27 7.88 27.18
C SER A 133 26.94 7.43 26.59
N LEU A 134 25.82 7.77 27.24
CA LEU A 134 24.50 7.40 26.76
C LEU A 134 24.21 7.95 25.35
N LEU A 135 24.58 9.21 25.09
CA LEU A 135 24.45 9.83 23.78
C LEU A 135 25.37 9.17 22.75
N GLY A 136 26.62 8.86 23.12
CA GLY A 136 27.58 8.16 22.27
C GLY A 136 27.05 6.81 21.81
N ASP A 137 26.65 5.96 22.76
CA ASP A 137 26.08 4.64 22.49
C ASP A 137 24.82 4.73 21.63
N HIS A 138 24.01 5.76 21.87
CA HIS A 138 22.78 5.98 21.12
C HIS A 138 23.06 6.38 19.66
N ILE A 139 24.03 7.27 19.44
CA ILE A 139 24.46 7.64 18.09
C ILE A 139 25.05 6.42 17.37
N GLU A 140 25.91 5.65 18.02
CA GLU A 140 26.54 4.47 17.41
C GLU A 140 25.50 3.43 16.94
N ARG A 141 24.44 3.20 17.74
CA ARG A 141 23.35 2.29 17.38
C ARG A 141 22.44 2.82 16.28
N GLU A 142 22.16 4.12 16.25
CA GLU A 142 21.17 4.71 15.35
C GLU A 142 21.76 5.24 14.03
N LEU A 143 23.02 5.66 14.00
CA LEU A 143 23.67 6.25 12.83
C LEU A 143 23.68 5.31 11.60
N PRO A 144 23.99 4.00 11.70
CA PRO A 144 23.93 3.10 10.56
C PRO A 144 22.52 2.99 9.96
N LYS A 145 21.48 3.03 10.81
CA LYS A 145 20.07 2.98 10.38
C LYS A 145 19.68 4.26 9.63
N VAL A 146 20.14 5.41 10.11
CA VAL A 146 19.96 6.70 9.43
C VAL A 146 20.63 6.67 8.06
N CYS A 147 21.87 6.18 7.96
CA CYS A 147 22.56 6.07 6.68
C CYS A 147 21.81 5.16 5.69
N ALA A 148 21.28 4.03 6.16
CA ALA A 148 20.48 3.12 5.33
C ALA A 148 19.17 3.78 4.85
N GLU A 149 18.46 4.48 5.74
CA GLU A 149 17.23 5.21 5.40
C GLU A 149 17.48 6.31 4.38
N VAL A 150 18.58 7.07 4.54
CA VAL A 150 18.98 8.12 3.58
C VAL A 150 19.29 7.52 2.21
N ARG A 151 19.98 6.37 2.15
CA ARG A 151 20.26 5.68 0.89
C ARG A 151 18.98 5.19 0.21
N LEU A 152 18.07 4.58 0.97
CA LEU A 152 16.77 4.16 0.46
C LEU A 152 15.98 5.36 -0.10
N LEU A 153 15.95 6.48 0.63
CA LEU A 153 15.27 7.68 0.20
C LEU A 153 15.90 8.27 -1.07
N LEU A 154 17.23 8.23 -1.17
CA LEU A 154 17.97 8.66 -2.36
C LEU A 154 17.59 7.80 -3.57
N ASP A 155 17.58 6.49 -3.43
CA ASP A 155 17.26 5.57 -4.54
C ASP A 155 15.80 5.73 -4.96
N LYS A 156 14.87 5.85 -4.00
CA LYS A 156 13.48 6.17 -4.29
C LYS A 156 13.33 7.49 -5.04
N THR A 157 14.02 8.53 -4.58
CA THR A 157 13.97 9.86 -5.23
C THR A 157 14.57 9.81 -6.63
N LYS A 158 15.63 9.03 -6.85
CA LYS A 158 16.22 8.82 -8.18
C LYS A 158 15.26 8.12 -9.12
N ILE A 159 14.55 7.08 -8.67
CA ILE A 159 13.52 6.41 -9.47
C ILE A 159 12.42 7.40 -9.83
N GLN A 160 11.90 8.14 -8.85
CA GLN A 160 10.88 9.16 -9.09
C GLN A 160 11.35 10.25 -10.05
N LEU A 161 12.61 10.66 -9.96
CA LEU A 161 13.20 11.64 -10.89
C LEU A 161 13.32 11.06 -12.30
N GLN A 162 13.69 9.79 -12.44
CA GLN A 162 13.76 9.11 -13.72
C GLN A 162 12.38 8.97 -14.38
N ASP A 163 11.35 8.67 -13.59
CA ASP A 163 9.96 8.54 -14.06
C ASP A 163 9.39 9.87 -14.59
N LEU A 164 9.82 11.01 -14.04
CA LEU A 164 9.45 12.34 -14.55
C LEU A 164 10.06 12.65 -15.93
N GLY A 165 11.08 11.89 -16.34
CA GLY A 165 11.78 12.04 -17.60
C GLY A 165 12.76 13.21 -17.61
N GLN A 166 13.32 13.49 -18.79
CA GLN A 166 14.32 14.54 -18.94
C GLN A 166 13.69 15.94 -18.78
N GLU A 167 14.47 16.86 -18.21
CA GLU A 167 14.10 18.26 -18.18
C GLU A 167 13.97 18.83 -19.60
N ARG A 168 13.00 19.72 -19.81
CA ARG A 168 12.67 20.32 -21.11
C ARG A 168 12.53 21.83 -20.92
N SER A 169 13.67 22.47 -20.72
CA SER A 169 13.76 23.88 -20.33
C SER A 169 13.53 24.82 -21.51
N THR A 170 13.86 24.37 -22.72
CA THR A 170 13.73 25.19 -23.94
C THR A 170 12.53 24.80 -24.80
N VAL A 171 12.00 25.77 -25.56
CA VAL A 171 10.89 25.53 -26.51
C VAL A 171 11.28 24.49 -27.57
N SER A 172 12.54 24.47 -27.99
CA SER A 172 13.05 23.48 -28.96
C SER A 172 13.03 22.05 -28.40
N GLU A 173 13.45 21.86 -27.15
CA GLU A 173 13.37 20.56 -26.46
C GLU A 173 11.93 20.08 -26.29
N GLN A 174 11.02 20.99 -25.94
CA GLN A 174 9.59 20.68 -25.83
C GLN A 174 8.99 20.23 -27.17
N ARG A 175 9.30 20.95 -28.26
CA ARG A 175 8.87 20.57 -29.61
C ARG A 175 9.44 19.23 -30.04
N PHE A 176 10.73 18.99 -29.79
CA PHE A 176 11.37 17.71 -30.09
C PHE A 176 10.68 16.55 -29.35
N PHE A 177 10.38 16.74 -28.06
CA PHE A 177 9.67 15.74 -27.27
C PHE A 177 8.26 15.45 -27.80
N LEU A 178 7.47 16.48 -28.12
CA LEU A 178 6.13 16.30 -28.68
C LEU A 178 6.17 15.61 -30.05
N SER A 179 7.12 15.98 -30.91
CA SER A 179 7.32 15.33 -32.20
C SER A 179 7.69 13.86 -32.03
N LYS A 180 8.61 13.54 -31.10
CA LYS A 180 8.98 12.16 -30.79
C LYS A 180 7.77 11.37 -30.27
N LEU A 181 7.02 11.93 -29.33
CA LEU A 181 5.82 11.30 -28.78
C LEU A 181 4.77 11.01 -29.88
N SER A 182 4.58 11.94 -30.81
CA SER A 182 3.70 11.76 -31.96
C SER A 182 4.18 10.63 -32.88
N MET A 183 5.49 10.59 -33.18
CA MET A 183 6.09 9.50 -33.97
C MET A 183 5.94 8.14 -33.29
N ASP A 184 6.18 8.07 -31.98
CA ASP A 184 6.03 6.85 -31.19
C ASP A 184 4.56 6.35 -31.23
N PHE A 185 3.59 7.26 -31.08
CA PHE A 185 2.17 6.93 -31.19
C PHE A 185 1.76 6.41 -32.58
N VAL A 186 2.24 7.07 -33.64
CA VAL A 186 1.98 6.63 -35.02
C VAL A 186 2.60 5.25 -35.26
N GLY A 187 3.84 5.03 -34.81
CA GLY A 187 4.51 3.74 -34.90
C GLY A 187 3.77 2.61 -34.17
N LEU A 188 3.26 2.88 -32.96
CA LEU A 188 2.42 1.94 -32.22
C LEU A 188 1.12 1.62 -32.95
N THR A 189 0.47 2.62 -33.51
CA THR A 189 -0.80 2.44 -34.24
C THR A 189 -0.58 1.63 -35.52
N GLN A 190 0.49 1.89 -36.27
CA GLN A 190 0.86 1.12 -37.44
C GLN A 190 1.21 -0.33 -37.07
N ALA A 191 2.02 -0.54 -36.04
CA ALA A 191 2.32 -1.89 -35.53
C ALA A 191 1.04 -2.64 -35.12
N ALA A 192 0.07 -1.95 -34.50
CA ALA A 192 -1.22 -2.52 -34.14
C ALA A 192 -2.04 -2.98 -35.37
N LEU A 193 -2.07 -2.15 -36.42
CA LEU A 193 -2.79 -2.41 -37.67
C LEU A 193 -2.13 -3.52 -38.51
N ASP A 194 -0.82 -3.45 -38.70
CA ASP A 194 -0.07 -4.37 -39.56
C ASP A 194 0.10 -5.76 -38.92
N GLY A 195 0.05 -5.82 -37.59
CA GLY A 195 0.25 -7.05 -36.83
C GLY A 195 1.71 -7.33 -36.46
N THR A 196 2.58 -6.31 -36.54
CA THR A 196 4.02 -6.44 -36.29
C THR A 196 4.36 -6.05 -34.86
N TYR A 197 4.25 -7.01 -33.93
CA TYR A 197 4.36 -6.76 -32.48
C TYR A 197 5.75 -7.00 -31.87
N GLN A 198 6.76 -7.32 -32.68
CA GLN A 198 8.05 -7.83 -32.19
C GLN A 198 9.06 -6.74 -31.81
N HIS A 199 8.96 -5.53 -32.38
CA HIS A 199 10.03 -4.52 -32.29
C HIS A 199 9.65 -3.24 -31.56
N ILE A 200 8.38 -2.84 -31.56
CA ILE A 200 7.92 -1.58 -30.95
C ILE A 200 7.03 -1.92 -29.77
N ALA A 201 7.44 -1.47 -28.57
CA ALA A 201 6.71 -1.66 -27.31
C ALA A 201 6.17 -3.09 -27.09
N SER A 202 7.07 -4.06 -27.03
CA SER A 202 6.76 -5.46 -26.69
C SER A 202 5.90 -5.58 -25.44
N ASP A 203 6.14 -4.69 -24.46
CA ASP A 203 5.42 -4.65 -23.20
C ASP A 203 3.99 -4.17 -23.39
N PHE A 204 3.77 -3.21 -24.30
CA PHE A 204 2.43 -2.73 -24.66
C PHE A 204 1.62 -3.83 -25.36
N PHE A 205 2.24 -4.62 -26.25
CA PHE A 205 1.60 -5.76 -26.94
C PHE A 205 1.81 -7.11 -26.22
N GLY A 206 2.18 -7.06 -24.94
CA GLY A 206 2.40 -8.23 -24.12
C GLY A 206 1.13 -9.06 -23.91
N TYR A 207 1.32 -10.26 -23.38
CA TYR A 207 0.23 -11.08 -22.87
C TYR A 207 0.05 -10.80 -21.37
N ASP A 208 -1.19 -10.75 -20.90
CA ASP A 208 -1.48 -10.70 -19.47
C ASP A 208 -1.19 -12.05 -18.78
N GLU A 209 -1.39 -12.11 -17.47
CA GLU A 209 -1.20 -13.33 -16.66
C GLU A 209 -2.06 -14.52 -17.14
N ASN A 210 -3.13 -14.26 -17.89
CA ASN A 210 -4.01 -15.27 -18.47
C ASN A 210 -3.61 -15.67 -19.90
N GLY A 211 -2.48 -15.17 -20.41
CA GLY A 211 -2.03 -15.42 -21.77
C GLY A 211 -2.83 -14.68 -22.84
N ILE A 212 -3.61 -13.66 -22.47
CA ILE A 212 -4.45 -12.88 -23.40
C ILE A 212 -3.77 -11.53 -23.68
N SER A 213 -3.65 -11.17 -24.96
CA SER A 213 -3.15 -9.86 -25.34
C SER A 213 -4.31 -8.93 -25.70
N ARG A 214 -4.51 -7.89 -24.89
CA ARG A 214 -5.58 -6.89 -25.09
C ARG A 214 -5.24 -5.82 -26.14
N ASN A 215 -3.98 -5.71 -26.53
CA ASN A 215 -3.52 -4.63 -27.39
C ASN A 215 -3.16 -5.12 -28.81
N ARG A 216 -3.25 -6.43 -29.07
CA ARG A 216 -3.06 -7.02 -30.40
C ARG A 216 -4.36 -6.99 -31.21
N PHE A 217 -4.59 -5.86 -31.88
CA PHE A 217 -5.83 -5.60 -32.61
C PHE A 217 -6.21 -6.69 -33.62
N ARG A 218 -5.25 -7.13 -34.46
CA ARG A 218 -5.47 -8.21 -35.44
C ARG A 218 -5.82 -9.55 -34.78
N GLY A 219 -5.20 -9.85 -33.64
CA GLY A 219 -5.51 -11.05 -32.85
C GLY A 219 -6.95 -11.01 -32.34
N GLN A 220 -7.41 -9.87 -31.84
CA GLN A 220 -8.81 -9.72 -31.40
C GLN A 220 -9.80 -9.82 -32.55
N ILE A 221 -9.53 -9.18 -33.69
CA ILE A 221 -10.37 -9.32 -34.88
C ILE A 221 -10.46 -10.78 -35.31
N HIS A 222 -9.34 -11.51 -35.31
CA HIS A 222 -9.32 -12.92 -35.65
C HIS A 222 -10.17 -13.76 -34.68
N THR A 223 -10.05 -13.50 -33.37
CA THR A 223 -10.89 -14.16 -32.35
C THR A 223 -12.37 -13.87 -32.57
N LEU A 224 -12.74 -12.61 -32.78
CA LEU A 224 -14.13 -12.22 -33.06
C LEU A 224 -14.67 -12.87 -34.34
N ASN A 225 -13.87 -12.90 -35.41
CA ASN A 225 -14.25 -13.56 -36.65
C ASN A 225 -14.40 -15.07 -36.49
N SER A 226 -13.58 -15.70 -35.64
CA SER A 226 -13.69 -17.14 -35.35
C SER A 226 -14.98 -17.43 -34.58
N LEU A 227 -15.28 -16.63 -33.55
CA LEU A 227 -16.54 -16.73 -32.80
C LEU A 227 -17.76 -16.54 -33.72
N PHE A 228 -17.70 -15.56 -34.62
CA PHE A 228 -18.75 -15.34 -35.61
C PHE A 228 -18.88 -16.52 -36.57
N ALA A 229 -17.77 -17.08 -37.07
CA ALA A 229 -17.80 -18.25 -37.95
C ALA A 229 -18.39 -19.48 -37.26
N ASP A 230 -18.07 -19.71 -35.99
CA ASP A 230 -18.62 -20.80 -35.20
C ASP A 230 -20.10 -20.60 -34.89
N TYR A 231 -20.51 -19.36 -34.58
CA TYR A 231 -21.92 -19.00 -34.49
C TYR A 231 -22.67 -19.30 -35.80
N MET A 232 -22.11 -18.88 -36.94
CA MET A 232 -22.71 -19.14 -38.24
C MET A 232 -22.78 -20.65 -38.53
N ARG A 233 -21.75 -21.44 -38.19
CA ARG A 233 -21.80 -22.91 -38.37
C ARG A 233 -22.93 -23.56 -37.55
N ASP A 234 -23.14 -23.11 -36.32
CA ASP A 234 -24.17 -23.70 -35.45
C ASP A 234 -25.58 -23.18 -35.77
N LYS A 235 -25.73 -21.88 -36.03
CA LYS A 235 -27.01 -21.18 -36.07
C LYS A 235 -27.46 -20.66 -37.44
N SER A 236 -26.60 -20.58 -38.47
CA SER A 236 -27.00 -19.97 -39.75
C SER A 236 -27.85 -20.85 -40.67
N GLN A 237 -28.08 -22.11 -40.29
CA GLN A 237 -28.88 -23.04 -41.07
C GLN A 237 -30.36 -22.73 -40.90
N LYS A 238 -30.99 -22.13 -41.92
CA LYS A 238 -32.43 -21.86 -41.98
C LYS A 238 -33.29 -23.12 -41.82
N ARG A 239 -32.72 -24.30 -42.09
CA ARG A 239 -33.38 -25.60 -41.99
C ARG A 239 -32.41 -26.59 -41.34
N LYS A 240 -32.84 -27.25 -40.25
CA LYS A 240 -32.04 -28.22 -39.51
C LYS A 240 -32.69 -29.60 -39.62
N MET A 241 -31.89 -30.62 -39.86
CA MET A 241 -32.39 -32.00 -39.96
C MET A 241 -32.61 -32.53 -38.53
N GLY A 242 -33.86 -32.71 -38.14
CA GLY A 242 -34.24 -33.19 -36.81
C GLY A 242 -35.59 -33.87 -36.86
N ARG A 243 -35.80 -34.85 -35.98
CA ARG A 243 -37.13 -35.42 -35.75
C ARG A 243 -37.96 -34.35 -35.05
N VAL A 244 -39.04 -33.92 -35.69
CA VAL A 244 -40.01 -32.98 -35.11
C VAL A 244 -40.53 -33.57 -33.78
N PRO A 245 -40.39 -32.88 -32.64
CA PRO A 245 -41.06 -33.26 -31.41
C PRO A 245 -42.58 -33.21 -31.62
N ILE A 246 -43.25 -34.30 -31.24
CA ILE A 246 -44.68 -34.50 -31.39
C ILE A 246 -45.38 -33.67 -30.30
N ASP A 247 -45.52 -32.36 -30.45
CA ASP A 247 -46.36 -31.57 -29.54
C ASP A 247 -47.16 -30.43 -30.23
N ASP A 248 -46.80 -29.98 -31.44
CA ASP A 248 -47.50 -28.85 -32.10
C ASP A 248 -48.60 -29.26 -33.11
N LEU A 249 -49.28 -30.37 -32.86
CA LEU A 249 -50.55 -30.67 -33.53
C LEU A 249 -51.65 -30.37 -32.50
N PHE A 250 -52.56 -29.42 -32.79
CA PHE A 250 -53.62 -28.82 -31.94
C PHE A 250 -53.14 -27.47 -31.34
N GLU A 251 -53.56 -26.30 -31.81
CA GLU A 251 -54.95 -25.85 -31.98
C GLU A 251 -55.13 -24.82 -33.11
N SER A 252 -56.29 -24.93 -33.75
CA SER A 252 -56.80 -24.06 -34.79
C SER A 252 -57.74 -22.97 -34.24
N SER A 253 -57.71 -21.81 -34.89
CA SER A 253 -58.84 -20.91 -35.20
C SER A 253 -59.61 -20.20 -34.07
N ALA A 254 -59.53 -18.86 -34.02
CA ALA A 254 -60.69 -17.95 -34.04
C ALA A 254 -60.27 -16.47 -34.12
N ASP A 255 -61.01 -15.71 -34.92
CA ASP A 255 -60.88 -14.28 -35.25
C ASP A 255 -61.24 -13.29 -34.11
N SER A 256 -60.80 -12.03 -34.33
CA SER A 256 -61.49 -10.75 -34.02
C SER A 256 -61.04 -9.87 -32.83
N GLU A 257 -60.43 -8.75 -33.25
CA GLU A 257 -60.71 -7.34 -32.92
C GLU A 257 -60.31 -6.64 -31.59
N GLU A 258 -59.63 -5.51 -31.83
CA GLU A 258 -59.65 -4.19 -31.16
C GLU A 258 -59.05 -3.96 -29.76
N GLY A 259 -58.20 -2.92 -29.68
CA GLY A 259 -57.91 -2.22 -28.42
C GLY A 259 -56.51 -1.64 -28.31
N ARG A 260 -56.35 -0.37 -28.67
CA ARG A 260 -55.07 0.35 -28.83
C ARG A 260 -54.44 0.80 -27.50
N ALA A 261 -53.10 0.81 -27.52
CA ALA A 261 -52.14 1.69 -26.81
C ALA A 261 -51.71 1.37 -25.36
N LYS A 262 -50.42 1.00 -25.20
CA LYS A 262 -49.43 1.79 -24.42
C LYS A 262 -47.99 1.25 -24.51
N GLU A 263 -47.10 2.16 -24.93
CA GLU A 263 -45.75 2.44 -24.42
C GLU A 263 -44.71 1.31 -24.30
N ASP A 264 -43.80 1.32 -25.27
CA ASP A 264 -42.33 1.22 -25.15
C ASP A 264 -41.78 0.52 -23.90
N LYS A 265 -41.55 -0.79 -24.04
CA LYS A 265 -40.63 -1.54 -23.20
C LYS A 265 -39.86 -2.53 -24.06
N TYR A 266 -38.53 -2.47 -23.96
CA TYR A 266 -37.60 -3.44 -24.53
C TYR A 266 -38.06 -4.87 -24.31
N ASP A 267 -38.31 -5.61 -25.39
CA ASP A 267 -38.16 -7.06 -25.38
C ASP A 267 -37.50 -7.50 -26.70
N HIS A 268 -36.31 -8.06 -26.58
CA HIS A 268 -35.55 -8.64 -27.68
C HIS A 268 -35.90 -10.14 -27.69
N SER A 269 -37.15 -10.47 -28.01
CA SER A 269 -37.60 -11.84 -28.21
C SER A 269 -38.11 -11.97 -29.66
N SER A 270 -37.16 -11.92 -30.60
CA SER A 270 -37.44 -12.32 -31.97
C SER A 270 -37.43 -13.85 -32.04
N ASP A 271 -38.61 -14.46 -31.97
CA ASP A 271 -38.93 -15.83 -32.41
C ASP A 271 -38.70 -16.04 -33.94
N ALA A 272 -37.71 -15.35 -34.52
CA ALA A 272 -37.43 -15.32 -35.95
C ALA A 272 -36.19 -16.13 -36.35
N ASP A 273 -35.41 -16.63 -35.38
CA ASP A 273 -34.11 -17.30 -35.63
C ASP A 273 -34.11 -18.80 -35.30
N GLU A 274 -35.27 -19.44 -35.10
CA GLU A 274 -35.32 -20.90 -34.95
C GLU A 274 -35.28 -21.62 -36.31
N PRO A 275 -34.40 -22.64 -36.47
CA PRO A 275 -34.27 -23.35 -37.72
C PRO A 275 -35.49 -24.25 -37.98
N PHE A 276 -36.03 -24.21 -39.20
CA PHE A 276 -37.12 -25.10 -39.60
C PHE A 276 -36.66 -26.56 -39.59
N TYR A 277 -37.26 -27.38 -38.74
CA TYR A 277 -36.95 -28.81 -38.68
C TYR A 277 -37.62 -29.56 -39.84
N MET A 278 -36.82 -30.30 -40.63
CA MET A 278 -37.32 -31.09 -41.75
C MET A 278 -36.92 -32.56 -41.63
N ASN A 279 -37.82 -33.45 -42.06
CA ASN A 279 -37.55 -34.88 -42.17
C ASN A 279 -36.66 -35.19 -43.39
N GLU A 280 -36.03 -36.37 -43.40
CA GLU A 280 -35.03 -36.75 -44.40
C GLU A 280 -35.58 -36.76 -45.83
N THR A 281 -36.82 -37.20 -46.00
CA THR A 281 -37.50 -37.24 -47.30
C THR A 281 -37.91 -35.86 -47.83
N GLU A 282 -38.23 -34.90 -46.95
CA GLU A 282 -38.57 -33.53 -47.34
C GLU A 282 -37.33 -32.71 -47.66
N PHE A 283 -36.24 -32.93 -46.92
CA PHE A 283 -34.96 -32.31 -47.18
C PHE A 283 -34.41 -32.72 -48.56
N ASP A 284 -34.45 -34.02 -48.88
CA ASP A 284 -34.04 -34.54 -50.19
C ASP A 284 -34.91 -34.02 -51.35
N ARG A 285 -36.22 -33.87 -51.11
CA ARG A 285 -37.15 -33.31 -52.10
C ARG A 285 -36.89 -31.82 -52.33
N TRP A 286 -36.56 -31.06 -51.28
CA TRP A 286 -36.18 -29.66 -51.38
C TRP A 286 -34.85 -29.48 -52.11
N ILE A 287 -33.81 -30.26 -51.75
CA ILE A 287 -32.52 -30.23 -52.46
C ILE A 287 -32.72 -30.55 -53.94
N LYS A 288 -33.49 -31.61 -54.27
CA LYS A 288 -33.79 -31.93 -55.67
C LYS A 288 -34.52 -30.80 -56.38
N LYS A 289 -35.47 -30.13 -55.74
CA LYS A 289 -36.20 -29.00 -56.35
C LYS A 289 -35.29 -27.80 -56.58
N GLU A 290 -34.49 -27.40 -55.60
CA GLU A 290 -33.63 -26.21 -55.67
C GLU A 290 -32.45 -26.41 -56.63
N TYR A 291 -31.83 -27.59 -56.61
CA TYR A 291 -30.69 -27.91 -57.47
C TYR A 291 -31.09 -28.50 -58.84
N SER A 292 -32.37 -28.82 -59.09
CA SER A 292 -32.84 -29.14 -60.44
C SER A 292 -32.93 -27.92 -61.37
N GLY A 293 -33.01 -26.71 -60.81
CA GLY A 293 -32.97 -25.46 -61.57
C GLY A 293 -31.56 -24.98 -61.92
N ILE A 294 -30.52 -25.53 -61.29
CA ILE A 294 -29.12 -25.20 -61.51
C ILE A 294 -28.47 -26.46 -62.09
N GLY A 295 -28.43 -26.57 -63.42
CA GLY A 295 -28.05 -27.76 -64.15
C GLY A 295 -26.68 -28.35 -63.78
N VAL A 296 -26.65 -29.19 -62.74
CA VAL A 296 -25.50 -30.02 -62.35
C VAL A 296 -26.00 -31.46 -62.19
N THR A 297 -26.28 -32.09 -63.31
CA THR A 297 -26.59 -33.52 -63.38
C THR A 297 -25.31 -34.29 -63.66
N ARG A 298 -24.69 -34.86 -62.61
CA ARG A 298 -23.90 -36.11 -62.56
C ARG A 298 -22.77 -35.98 -61.54
N GLN A 299 -22.93 -36.62 -60.38
CA GLN A 299 -21.90 -37.49 -59.76
C GLN A 299 -22.35 -38.17 -58.45
N LEU A 300 -23.64 -38.45 -58.27
CA LEU A 300 -24.14 -39.22 -57.11
C LEU A 300 -24.71 -40.60 -57.49
N GLN A 301 -24.14 -41.23 -58.53
CA GLN A 301 -24.58 -42.57 -58.99
C GLN A 301 -23.46 -43.62 -59.04
N GLN A 302 -22.32 -43.39 -58.35
CA GLN A 302 -21.21 -44.37 -58.28
C GLN A 302 -20.81 -44.77 -56.86
N ARG A 303 -21.67 -44.62 -55.84
CA ARG A 303 -21.38 -45.14 -54.48
C ARG A 303 -22.33 -46.23 -53.97
N THR A 304 -23.26 -46.70 -54.78
CA THR A 304 -24.13 -47.85 -54.47
C THR A 304 -23.74 -49.08 -55.28
N SER A 305 -22.49 -49.50 -55.16
CA SER A 305 -22.07 -50.86 -55.48
C SER A 305 -20.69 -51.06 -54.86
N TYR A 306 -20.66 -51.51 -53.61
CA TYR A 306 -19.78 -52.55 -53.06
C TYR A 306 -20.12 -52.67 -51.58
N GLY A 307 -21.07 -53.56 -51.29
CA GLY A 307 -21.17 -54.16 -49.97
C GLY A 307 -20.13 -55.28 -49.81
N THR A 308 -19.97 -55.68 -48.55
CA THR A 308 -19.31 -56.89 -48.03
C THR A 308 -17.80 -56.80 -47.78
N LEU A 309 -17.47 -56.56 -46.49
CA LEU A 309 -16.27 -57.06 -45.79
C LEU A 309 -16.21 -58.60 -45.92
N PRO A 310 -15.03 -59.24 -45.90
CA PRO A 310 -14.11 -59.24 -44.74
C PRO A 310 -12.90 -58.31 -44.87
#